data_AF-A0A816K970-F1
#
_entry.id   AF-A0A816K970-F1
#
_cell.length_a   1.000
_cell.length_b   1.000
_cell.length_c   1.000
_cell.angle_alpha   90.00
_cell.angle_beta   90.00
_cell.angle_gamma   90.00
#
_symmetry.space_group_name_H-M   'P 1'
#
loop_
_entity.id
_entity.type
_entity.pdbx_description
1 polymer ?
#
loop_
_entity_poly.entity_id
_entity_poly.type
_entity_poly.pdbx_seq_one_letter_code
_entity_poly.pdbx_strand_id
1 'polypeptide(L)'
;MYEQSEHSVTVIFTRREELKSKYATQLVELSQAGINVDCPCTLRQLEKNQGDVNKVIEKMSHRREKKEKRTELDTKYASQIAQLEADGIKIKNKRCLARLLEKADGQVDVAKQLISEWKEKKGKNREYRHRHRNISPGGTTAQETHGAASCWRKRREFSSDDIENLKRLRSAGVYGHPMKILAMYHECNESIELTKARKDHEREMRNQQREERSLKRTLLAEAQAGYVAINNREDWPRDIEHVYLDGNNMMFVVNSLRRLCLNRAGKKTERAIAEIASAWNEQMHIPNVEIIFDATRQLDQIGSVKIWSAEPTHRTTDDMLVEIARKPENREKNKRTIIITSDRALAVLLQREGCLLMKPYNWFAHCVMVLAPDLIRYEELTGMKTEISTPTTVKIRYDFDELVHRVANIDI
;
A
#
# COMPACT_ATOMS: atom_id res chain seq x y z
N MET A 1 -45.52 -22.08 8.17
CA MET A 1 -44.39 -21.36 7.52
C MET A 1 -44.63 -19.86 7.29
N TYR A 2 -45.86 -19.33 7.41
CA TYR A 2 -46.11 -17.88 7.33
C TYR A 2 -45.82 -17.10 8.64
N GLU A 3 -45.96 -17.74 9.80
CA GLU A 3 -45.80 -17.11 11.12
C GLU A 3 -44.36 -16.65 11.45
N GLN A 4 -43.33 -17.25 10.85
CA GLN A 4 -41.94 -16.81 11.06
C GLN A 4 -41.63 -15.48 10.35
N SER A 5 -42.40 -15.11 9.32
CA SER A 5 -42.18 -13.86 8.60
C SER A 5 -42.71 -12.65 9.39
N GLU A 6 -43.86 -12.80 10.05
CA GLU A 6 -44.51 -11.74 10.82
C GLU A 6 -43.69 -11.33 12.05
N HIS A 7 -43.08 -12.30 12.74
CA HIS A 7 -42.21 -12.02 13.88
C HIS A 7 -40.98 -11.16 13.51
N SER A 8 -40.44 -11.33 12.31
CA SER A 8 -39.27 -10.55 11.86
C SER A 8 -39.61 -9.08 11.56
N VAL A 9 -40.84 -8.81 11.08
CA VAL A 9 -41.28 -7.46 10.73
C VAL A 9 -41.57 -6.64 11.98
N THR A 10 -42.22 -7.26 12.98
CA THR A 10 -42.55 -6.59 14.25
C THR A 10 -41.29 -6.18 15.01
N VAL A 11 -40.25 -7.03 15.04
CA VAL A 11 -38.97 -6.73 15.72
C VAL A 11 -38.18 -5.60 15.03
N ILE A 12 -38.28 -5.47 13.71
CA ILE A 12 -37.62 -4.37 12.98
C ILE A 12 -38.31 -3.04 13.26
N PHE A 13 -39.64 -3.05 13.41
CA PHE A 13 -40.42 -1.84 13.68
C PHE A 13 -40.18 -1.31 15.10
N THR A 14 -40.21 -2.19 16.10
CA THR A 14 -39.97 -1.80 17.51
C THR A 14 -38.58 -1.19 17.69
N ARG A 15 -37.54 -1.82 17.14
CA ARG A 15 -36.17 -1.29 17.21
C ARG A 15 -36.03 0.07 16.52
N ARG A 16 -36.78 0.33 15.44
CA ARG A 16 -36.72 1.62 14.74
C ARG A 16 -37.30 2.73 15.61
N GLU A 17 -38.44 2.50 16.23
CA GLU A 17 -39.08 3.48 17.11
C GLU A 17 -38.26 3.72 18.39
N GLU A 18 -37.65 2.68 18.96
CA GLU A 18 -36.69 2.82 20.06
C GLU A 18 -35.50 3.71 19.69
N LEU A 19 -34.91 3.51 18.51
CA LEU A 19 -33.78 4.33 18.04
C LEU A 19 -34.21 5.77 17.76
N LYS A 20 -35.42 6.01 17.24
CA LYS A 20 -35.96 7.36 17.06
C LYS A 20 -36.13 8.06 18.41
N SER A 21 -36.71 7.38 19.39
CA SER A 21 -36.88 7.92 20.74
C SER A 21 -35.51 8.20 21.39
N LYS A 22 -34.54 7.30 21.23
CA LYS A 22 -33.20 7.43 21.80
C LYS A 22 -32.40 8.61 21.24
N TYR A 23 -32.56 8.92 19.95
CA TYR A 23 -31.81 9.97 19.26
C TYR A 23 -32.68 11.16 18.83
N ALA A 24 -33.79 11.41 19.53
CA ALA A 24 -34.77 12.42 19.12
C ALA A 24 -34.15 13.81 18.93
N THR A 25 -33.31 14.27 19.87
CA THR A 25 -32.62 15.57 19.78
C THR A 25 -31.66 15.64 18.58
N GLN A 26 -30.85 14.60 18.38
CA GLN A 26 -29.92 14.52 17.25
C GLN A 26 -30.63 14.47 15.90
N LEU A 27 -31.82 13.87 15.83
CA LEU A 27 -32.63 13.87 14.62
C LEU A 27 -33.14 15.27 14.28
N VAL A 28 -33.49 16.09 15.27
CA VAL A 28 -33.85 17.50 15.02
C VAL A 28 -32.65 18.26 14.42
N GLU A 29 -31.45 18.11 14.97
CA GLU A 29 -30.23 18.73 14.45
C GLU A 29 -29.90 18.28 13.02
N LEU A 30 -30.00 16.97 12.73
CA LEU A 30 -29.80 16.44 11.38
C LEU A 30 -30.85 16.97 10.39
N SER A 31 -32.10 17.12 10.82
CA SER A 31 -33.16 17.71 10.00
C SER A 31 -32.86 19.18 9.68
N GLN A 32 -32.36 19.95 10.64
CA GLN A 32 -31.93 21.34 10.42
C GLN A 32 -30.74 21.42 9.44
N ALA A 33 -29.85 20.42 9.44
CA ALA A 33 -28.77 20.28 8.47
C ALA A 33 -29.25 19.78 7.07
N GLY A 34 -30.56 19.63 6.85
CA GLY A 34 -31.14 19.21 5.57
C GLY A 34 -30.96 17.71 5.26
N ILE A 35 -30.70 16.88 6.27
CA ILE A 35 -30.58 15.43 6.10
C ILE A 35 -31.94 14.77 6.29
N ASN A 36 -32.31 13.86 5.39
CA ASN A 36 -33.52 13.07 5.51
C ASN A 36 -33.41 12.09 6.71
N VAL A 37 -34.09 12.43 7.79
CA VAL A 37 -34.13 11.68 9.05
C VAL A 37 -34.99 10.42 8.98
N ASP A 38 -35.92 10.34 8.03
CA ASP A 38 -36.77 9.16 7.84
C ASP A 38 -36.03 7.98 7.20
N CYS A 39 -34.83 8.22 6.62
CA CYS A 39 -34.02 7.14 6.07
C CYS A 39 -33.56 6.17 7.17
N PRO A 40 -33.81 4.85 7.05
CA PRO A 40 -33.26 3.83 7.96
C PRO A 40 -31.73 3.88 8.07
N CYS A 41 -31.08 4.41 7.04
CA CYS A 41 -29.63 4.60 7.00
C CYS A 41 -29.12 5.64 8.01
N THR A 42 -29.92 6.68 8.30
CA THR A 42 -29.56 7.79 9.21
C THR A 42 -29.52 7.28 10.65
N LEU A 43 -30.56 6.57 11.09
CA LEU A 43 -30.60 5.93 12.42
C LEU A 43 -29.45 4.94 12.65
N ARG A 44 -29.12 4.11 11.64
CA ARG A 44 -27.96 3.20 11.72
C ARG A 44 -26.62 3.94 11.82
N GLN A 45 -26.50 5.13 11.20
CA GLN A 45 -25.28 5.93 11.35
C GLN A 45 -25.22 6.59 12.72
N LEU A 46 -26.32 7.09 13.26
CA LEU A 46 -26.37 7.61 14.63
C LEU A 46 -25.97 6.52 15.63
N GLU A 47 -26.56 5.33 15.54
CA GLU A 47 -26.19 4.19 16.39
C GLU A 47 -24.71 3.82 16.26
N LYS A 48 -24.18 3.74 15.03
CA LYS A 48 -22.78 3.38 14.78
C LYS A 48 -21.78 4.42 15.28
N ASN A 49 -22.14 5.71 15.28
CA ASN A 49 -21.28 6.80 15.73
C ASN A 49 -21.70 7.32 17.12
N GLN A 50 -22.44 6.52 17.89
CA GLN A 50 -22.83 6.84 19.27
C GLN A 50 -23.55 8.20 19.43
N GLY A 51 -24.33 8.61 18.43
CA GLY A 51 -25.05 9.89 18.44
C GLY A 51 -24.23 11.11 18.02
N ASP A 52 -22.98 10.96 17.56
CA ASP A 52 -22.18 12.07 17.03
C ASP A 52 -22.78 12.63 15.72
N VAL A 53 -23.47 13.76 15.83
CA VAL A 53 -24.21 14.42 14.74
C VAL A 53 -23.28 14.87 13.63
N ASN A 54 -22.14 15.49 13.95
CA ASN A 54 -21.19 16.02 12.97
C ASN A 54 -20.62 14.92 12.07
N LYS A 55 -20.22 13.78 12.64
CA LYS A 55 -19.76 12.62 11.86
C LYS A 55 -20.86 12.04 10.97
N VAL A 56 -22.12 12.08 11.41
CA VAL A 56 -23.26 11.63 10.61
C VAL A 56 -23.52 12.60 9.45
N ILE A 57 -23.45 13.91 9.69
CA ILE A 57 -23.57 14.95 8.66
C ILE A 57 -22.52 14.75 7.57
N GLU A 58 -21.25 14.61 7.95
CA GLU A 58 -20.15 14.40 7.01
C GLU A 58 -20.38 13.15 6.13
N LYS A 59 -20.74 12.01 6.76
CA LYS A 59 -20.99 10.75 6.05
C LYS A 59 -22.20 10.83 5.13
N MET A 60 -23.26 11.52 5.52
CA MET A 60 -24.47 11.66 4.71
C MET A 60 -24.26 12.62 3.55
N SER A 61 -23.52 13.71 3.77
CA SER A 61 -23.12 14.66 2.72
C SER A 61 -22.23 14.00 1.68
N HIS A 62 -21.20 13.24 2.10
CA HIS A 62 -20.36 12.46 1.18
C HIS A 62 -21.16 11.43 0.36
N ARG A 63 -22.19 10.81 0.96
CA ARG A 63 -23.09 9.90 0.24
C ARG A 63 -23.95 10.63 -0.78
N ARG A 64 -24.43 11.83 -0.45
CA ARG A 64 -25.20 12.70 -1.34
C ARG A 64 -24.34 13.15 -2.51
N GLU A 65 -23.15 13.70 -2.26
CA GLU A 65 -22.19 14.08 -3.31
C GLU A 65 -21.83 12.89 -4.21
N LYS A 66 -21.58 11.71 -3.62
CA LYS A 66 -21.35 10.49 -4.40
C LYS A 66 -22.57 10.06 -5.22
N LYS A 67 -23.79 10.38 -4.79
CA LYS A 67 -25.01 10.10 -5.56
C LYS A 67 -25.16 11.10 -6.70
N GLU A 68 -24.92 12.38 -6.44
CA GLU A 68 -24.96 13.47 -7.42
C GLU A 68 -23.90 13.28 -8.51
N LYS A 69 -22.64 13.00 -8.15
CA LYS A 69 -21.57 12.64 -9.11
C LYS A 69 -21.93 11.42 -9.96
N ARG A 70 -22.69 10.45 -9.40
CA ARG A 70 -23.15 9.29 -10.18
C ARG A 70 -24.22 9.69 -11.19
N THR A 71 -25.21 10.47 -10.77
CA THR A 71 -26.24 10.95 -11.69
C THR A 71 -25.64 11.83 -12.78
N GLU A 72 -24.67 12.67 -12.43
CA GLU A 72 -23.92 13.51 -13.37
C GLU A 72 -23.19 12.67 -14.43
N LEU A 73 -22.48 11.62 -14.02
CA LEU A 73 -21.81 10.69 -14.95
C LEU A 73 -22.82 9.94 -15.83
N ASP A 74 -23.93 9.49 -15.26
CA ASP A 74 -24.99 8.81 -16.00
C ASP A 74 -25.60 9.76 -17.07
N THR A 75 -25.78 11.05 -16.75
CA THR A 75 -26.23 12.06 -17.74
C THR A 75 -25.14 12.43 -18.75
N LYS A 76 -23.89 12.61 -18.31
CA LYS A 76 -22.76 13.03 -19.15
C LYS A 76 -22.47 12.03 -20.27
N TYR A 77 -22.62 10.74 -19.97
CA TYR A 77 -22.31 9.65 -20.91
C TYR A 77 -23.54 8.93 -21.46
N ALA A 78 -24.73 9.53 -21.35
CA ALA A 78 -25.99 8.89 -21.74
C ALA A 78 -25.98 8.43 -23.22
N SER A 79 -25.49 9.27 -24.14
CA SER A 79 -25.42 8.97 -25.58
C SER A 79 -24.45 7.83 -25.90
N GLN A 80 -23.28 7.81 -25.26
CA GLN A 80 -22.27 6.77 -25.42
C GLN A 80 -22.75 5.43 -24.85
N ILE A 81 -23.49 5.46 -23.73
CA ILE A 81 -24.12 4.27 -23.15
C ILE A 81 -25.16 3.71 -24.12
N ALA A 82 -25.99 4.57 -24.74
CA ALA A 82 -26.96 4.15 -25.75
C ALA A 82 -26.28 3.53 -26.98
N GLN A 83 -25.14 4.09 -27.42
CA GLN A 83 -24.34 3.53 -28.52
C GLN A 83 -23.78 2.15 -28.17
N LEU A 84 -23.21 1.97 -26.97
CA LEU A 84 -22.73 0.66 -26.51
C LEU A 84 -23.87 -0.37 -26.38
N GLU A 85 -25.07 0.06 -25.97
CA GLU A 85 -26.27 -0.80 -25.93
C GLU A 85 -26.71 -1.21 -27.35
N ALA A 86 -26.66 -0.29 -28.32
CA ALA A 86 -26.95 -0.56 -29.74
C ALA A 86 -25.93 -1.53 -30.36
N ASP A 87 -24.66 -1.45 -29.96
CA ASP A 87 -23.59 -2.37 -30.35
C ASP A 87 -23.68 -3.75 -29.66
N GLY A 88 -24.78 -4.02 -28.92
CA GLY A 88 -25.05 -5.32 -28.30
C GLY A 88 -24.36 -5.54 -26.95
N ILE A 89 -23.72 -4.54 -26.37
CA ILE A 89 -23.02 -4.65 -25.07
C ILE A 89 -24.03 -4.52 -23.92
N LYS A 90 -24.56 -5.67 -23.48
CA LYS A 90 -25.51 -5.75 -22.36
C LYS A 90 -24.79 -5.87 -21.02
N ILE A 91 -24.51 -4.74 -20.35
CA ILE A 91 -24.07 -4.74 -18.94
C ILE A 91 -25.27 -4.47 -18.03
N LYS A 92 -25.56 -5.39 -17.10
CA LYS A 92 -26.70 -5.30 -16.17
C LYS A 92 -26.76 -4.02 -15.34
N ASN A 93 -25.61 -3.35 -15.14
CA ASN A 93 -25.52 -2.14 -14.34
C ASN A 93 -24.92 -1.00 -15.18
N LYS A 94 -25.78 -0.08 -15.63
CA LYS A 94 -25.39 1.10 -16.44
C LYS A 94 -24.31 1.96 -15.77
N ARG A 95 -24.25 1.96 -14.43
CA ARG A 95 -23.23 2.68 -13.66
C ARG A 95 -21.81 2.16 -13.91
N CYS A 96 -21.66 0.88 -14.23
CA CYS A 96 -20.35 0.33 -14.58
C CYS A 96 -19.89 0.85 -15.95
N LEU A 97 -20.81 1.10 -16.88
CA LEU A 97 -20.51 1.67 -18.19
C LEU A 97 -20.10 3.14 -18.05
N ALA A 98 -20.85 3.95 -17.30
CA ALA A 98 -20.53 5.36 -17.09
C ALA A 98 -19.11 5.58 -16.51
N ARG A 99 -18.70 4.76 -15.53
CA ARG A 99 -17.33 4.81 -14.96
C ARG A 99 -16.24 4.32 -15.91
N LEU A 100 -16.58 3.38 -16.78
CA LEU A 100 -15.63 2.83 -17.74
C LEU A 100 -15.41 3.82 -18.88
N LEU A 101 -16.48 4.52 -19.30
CA LEU A 101 -16.42 5.65 -20.20
C LEU A 101 -15.67 6.83 -19.59
N GLU A 102 -15.86 7.15 -18.31
CA GLU A 102 -15.06 8.17 -17.60
C GLU A 102 -13.56 7.87 -17.66
N LYS A 103 -13.16 6.60 -17.46
CA LYS A 103 -11.75 6.17 -17.59
C LYS A 103 -11.21 6.17 -19.01
N ALA A 104 -12.09 6.07 -19.99
CA ALA A 104 -11.76 6.10 -21.40
C ALA A 104 -11.94 7.49 -22.00
N ASP A 105 -12.08 8.53 -21.16
CA ASP A 105 -12.33 9.92 -21.57
C ASP A 105 -13.53 10.08 -22.53
N GLY A 106 -14.54 9.23 -22.37
CA GLY A 106 -15.74 9.19 -23.20
C GLY A 106 -15.58 8.48 -24.55
N GLN A 107 -14.41 7.90 -24.85
CA GLN A 107 -14.16 7.19 -26.10
C GLN A 107 -14.78 5.78 -26.07
N VAL A 108 -15.74 5.56 -26.98
CA VAL A 108 -16.54 4.32 -27.04
C VAL A 108 -15.69 3.11 -27.42
N ASP A 109 -14.74 3.25 -28.33
CA ASP A 109 -13.93 2.12 -28.80
C ASP A 109 -12.91 1.64 -27.75
N VAL A 110 -12.30 2.57 -27.02
CA VAL A 110 -11.44 2.26 -25.87
C VAL A 110 -12.27 1.57 -24.77
N ALA A 111 -13.50 2.03 -24.53
CA ALA A 111 -14.41 1.37 -23.60
C ALA A 111 -14.76 -0.07 -24.04
N LYS A 112 -14.97 -0.31 -25.33
CA LYS A 112 -15.19 -1.66 -25.88
C LYS A 112 -13.98 -2.58 -25.64
N GLN A 113 -12.77 -2.07 -25.87
CA GLN A 113 -11.53 -2.80 -25.62
C GLN A 113 -11.35 -3.17 -24.14
N LEU A 114 -11.58 -2.22 -23.23
CA LEU A 114 -11.51 -2.50 -21.79
C LEU A 114 -12.55 -3.56 -21.34
N ILE A 115 -13.73 -3.57 -21.97
CA ILE A 115 -14.76 -4.57 -21.69
C ILE A 115 -14.36 -5.96 -22.19
N SER A 116 -13.74 -6.08 -23.37
CA SER A 116 -13.26 -7.37 -23.90
C SER A 116 -12.12 -7.94 -23.04
N GLU A 117 -11.13 -7.12 -22.68
CA GLU A 117 -10.03 -7.50 -21.78
C GLU A 117 -10.56 -7.97 -20.42
N TRP A 118 -11.56 -7.28 -19.86
CA TRP A 118 -12.17 -7.67 -18.60
C TRP A 118 -12.93 -8.99 -18.69
N LYS A 119 -13.63 -9.24 -19.80
CA LYS A 119 -14.31 -10.53 -20.05
C LYS A 119 -13.29 -11.67 -20.16
N GLU A 120 -12.19 -11.46 -20.87
CA GLU A 120 -11.12 -12.44 -21.02
C GLU A 120 -10.47 -12.76 -19.66
N LYS A 121 -10.13 -11.73 -18.87
CA LYS A 121 -9.57 -11.90 -17.52
C LYS A 121 -10.52 -12.64 -16.59
N LYS A 122 -11.83 -12.38 -16.69
CA LYS A 122 -12.84 -13.14 -15.95
C LYS A 122 -12.95 -14.59 -16.42
N GLY A 123 -12.82 -14.84 -17.73
CA GLY A 123 -12.75 -16.18 -18.30
C GLY A 123 -11.58 -16.97 -17.72
N LYS A 124 -10.36 -16.43 -17.84
CA LYS A 124 -9.13 -17.00 -17.27
C LYS A 124 -9.25 -17.28 -15.77
N ASN A 125 -9.83 -16.35 -15.00
CA ASN A 125 -10.05 -16.55 -13.56
C ASN A 125 -11.10 -17.63 -13.25
N ARG A 126 -12.15 -17.76 -14.06
CA ARG A 126 -13.14 -18.85 -13.90
C ARG A 126 -12.53 -20.19 -14.24
N GLU A 127 -11.76 -20.26 -15.31
CA GLU A 127 -11.04 -21.45 -15.73
C GLU A 127 -10.02 -21.87 -14.68
N TYR A 128 -9.21 -20.94 -14.17
CA TYR A 128 -8.30 -21.17 -13.04
C TYR A 128 -9.04 -21.76 -11.83
N ARG A 129 -10.16 -21.14 -11.42
CA ARG A 129 -10.99 -21.66 -10.32
C ARG A 129 -11.54 -23.04 -10.63
N HIS A 130 -11.91 -23.33 -11.87
CA HIS A 130 -12.43 -24.64 -12.27
C HIS A 130 -11.34 -25.71 -12.22
N ARG A 131 -10.15 -25.43 -12.77
CA ARG A 131 -8.99 -26.34 -12.69
C ARG A 131 -8.62 -26.63 -11.23
N HIS A 132 -8.55 -25.61 -10.39
CA HIS A 132 -8.19 -25.77 -8.98
C HIS A 132 -9.32 -26.27 -8.07
N ARG A 133 -10.58 -26.26 -8.52
CA ARG A 133 -11.69 -26.89 -7.79
C ARG A 133 -11.74 -28.39 -8.00
N ASN A 134 -11.18 -28.90 -9.09
CA ASN A 134 -11.13 -30.33 -9.40
C ASN A 134 -9.84 -31.00 -8.91
N ILE A 135 -8.82 -30.23 -8.51
CA ILE A 135 -7.67 -30.75 -7.79
C ILE A 135 -8.06 -30.83 -6.31
N SER A 136 -8.84 -31.87 -5.98
CA SER A 136 -9.05 -32.24 -4.59
C SER A 136 -7.72 -32.79 -4.05
N PRO A 137 -7.17 -32.28 -2.93
CA PRO A 137 -5.99 -32.82 -2.31
C PRO A 137 -6.38 -34.13 -1.60
N GLY A 138 -6.50 -35.22 -2.35
CA GLY A 138 -7.00 -36.49 -1.83
C GLY A 138 -7.10 -37.58 -2.90
N GLY A 139 -6.17 -37.61 -3.85
CA GLY A 139 -5.99 -38.74 -4.75
C GLY A 139 -4.91 -39.66 -4.18
N THR A 140 -5.21 -40.35 -3.09
CA THR A 140 -4.41 -41.52 -2.68
C THR A 140 -4.57 -42.55 -3.79
N THR A 141 -3.46 -42.89 -4.43
CA THR A 141 -3.30 -43.99 -5.36
C THR A 141 -3.78 -45.30 -4.72
N ALA A 142 -5.05 -45.64 -4.92
CA ALA A 142 -5.57 -46.97 -4.67
C ALA A 142 -5.50 -47.74 -5.98
N GLN A 143 -4.53 -48.65 -6.03
CA GLN A 143 -4.35 -49.66 -7.06
C GLN A 143 -5.66 -50.33 -7.45
N GLU A 144 -5.83 -50.43 -8.76
CA GLU A 144 -6.72 -51.35 -9.43
C GLU A 144 -6.53 -52.77 -8.86
N THR A 145 -7.55 -53.28 -8.18
CA THR A 145 -7.81 -54.71 -8.10
C THR A 145 -9.24 -54.94 -8.56
N HIS A 146 -9.35 -55.42 -9.79
CA HIS A 146 -10.56 -55.98 -10.35
C HIS A 146 -10.98 -57.21 -9.53
N GLY A 147 -12.12 -57.10 -8.84
CA GLY A 147 -12.78 -58.21 -8.19
C GLY A 147 -14.29 -57.96 -8.19
N ALA A 148 -14.99 -58.61 -9.11
CA ALA A 148 -16.44 -58.65 -9.17
C ALA A 148 -17.00 -59.35 -7.92
N ALA A 149 -17.14 -58.62 -6.81
CA ALA A 149 -17.78 -59.11 -5.60
C ALA A 149 -19.26 -58.72 -5.61
N SER A 150 -20.09 -59.74 -5.72
CA SER A 150 -21.54 -59.65 -5.68
C SER A 150 -22.05 -58.85 -4.47
N CYS A 151 -23.09 -58.07 -4.72
CA CYS A 151 -23.79 -57.15 -3.84
C CYS A 151 -24.49 -57.89 -2.67
N TRP A 152 -23.73 -58.34 -1.68
CA TRP A 152 -24.29 -58.59 -0.35
C TRP A 152 -24.13 -57.31 0.46
N ARG A 153 -25.24 -56.58 0.65
CA ARG A 153 -25.33 -55.45 1.59
C ARG A 153 -24.98 -55.96 2.99
N LYS A 154 -23.70 -55.96 3.35
CA LYS A 154 -23.28 -56.05 4.75
C LYS A 154 -24.02 -54.95 5.49
N ARG A 155 -24.87 -55.31 6.46
CA ARG A 155 -25.48 -54.35 7.38
C ARG A 155 -24.33 -53.60 8.02
N ARG A 156 -24.17 -52.33 7.65
CA ARG A 156 -23.19 -51.45 8.28
C ARG A 156 -23.70 -51.22 9.70
N GLU A 157 -22.96 -51.72 10.67
CA GLU A 157 -23.26 -51.43 12.07
C GLU A 157 -23.03 -49.94 12.31
N PHE A 158 -23.99 -49.27 12.95
CA PHE A 158 -23.86 -47.87 13.31
C PHE A 158 -22.91 -47.75 14.50
N SER A 159 -22.01 -46.78 14.47
CA SER A 159 -21.21 -46.45 15.66
C SER A 159 -22.12 -45.89 16.77
N SER A 160 -21.62 -45.89 18.00
CA SER A 160 -22.31 -45.23 19.11
C SER A 160 -22.62 -43.76 18.79
N ASP A 161 -21.67 -43.06 18.15
CA ASP A 161 -21.81 -41.65 17.77
C ASP A 161 -22.86 -41.45 16.67
N ASP A 162 -22.95 -42.36 15.70
CA ASP A 162 -23.97 -42.33 14.65
C ASP A 162 -25.38 -42.46 15.24
N ILE A 163 -25.56 -43.34 16.23
CA ILE A 163 -26.83 -43.51 16.92
C ILE A 163 -27.20 -42.24 17.69
N GLU A 164 -26.23 -41.61 18.36
CA GLU A 164 -26.47 -40.37 19.09
C GLU A 164 -26.78 -39.19 18.16
N ASN A 165 -26.03 -39.05 17.05
CA ASN A 165 -26.28 -38.03 16.02
C ASN A 165 -27.67 -38.21 15.40
N LEU A 166 -28.10 -39.45 15.12
CA LEU A 166 -29.45 -39.74 14.65
C LEU A 166 -30.53 -39.34 15.66
N LYS A 167 -30.31 -39.61 16.96
CA LYS A 167 -31.24 -39.17 18.02
C LYS A 167 -31.38 -37.64 18.02
N ARG A 168 -30.25 -36.92 17.98
CA ARG A 168 -30.24 -35.44 17.93
C ARG A 168 -30.96 -34.90 16.69
N LEU A 169 -30.69 -35.46 15.51
CA LEU A 169 -31.31 -35.05 14.25
C LEU A 169 -32.82 -35.32 14.22
N ARG A 170 -33.27 -36.46 14.78
CA ARG A 170 -34.71 -36.76 14.91
C ARG A 170 -35.41 -35.83 15.89
N SER A 171 -34.78 -35.51 17.02
CA SER A 171 -35.30 -34.51 17.96
C SER A 171 -35.40 -33.11 17.34
N ALA A 172 -34.56 -32.81 16.35
CA ALA A 172 -34.64 -31.58 15.56
C ALA A 172 -35.63 -31.66 14.37
N GLY A 173 -36.41 -32.74 14.26
CA GLY A 173 -37.44 -32.91 13.23
C GLY A 173 -36.94 -33.44 11.87
N VAL A 174 -35.71 -33.95 11.79
CA VAL A 174 -35.18 -34.59 10.57
C VAL A 174 -35.58 -36.06 10.54
N TYR A 175 -36.52 -36.42 9.68
CA TYR A 175 -37.03 -37.79 9.50
C TYR A 175 -36.62 -38.38 8.15
N GLY A 176 -36.46 -39.70 8.09
CA GLY A 176 -36.01 -40.40 6.90
C GLY A 176 -35.18 -41.64 7.20
N HIS A 177 -34.63 -42.26 6.16
CA HIS A 177 -33.83 -43.47 6.30
C HIS A 177 -32.50 -43.16 7.03
N PRO A 178 -32.17 -43.84 8.15
CA PRO A 178 -31.01 -43.53 9.01
C PRO A 178 -29.68 -43.38 8.24
N MET A 179 -29.41 -44.29 7.30
CA MET A 179 -28.20 -44.23 6.46
C MET A 179 -28.11 -42.98 5.60
N LYS A 180 -29.23 -42.50 5.03
CA LYS A 180 -29.23 -41.30 4.18
C LYS A 180 -29.03 -40.03 5.01
N ILE A 181 -29.66 -39.99 6.20
CA ILE A 181 -29.51 -38.88 7.15
C ILE A 181 -28.06 -38.77 7.63
N LEU A 182 -27.45 -39.90 8.04
CA LEU A 182 -26.07 -39.91 8.49
C LEU A 182 -25.07 -39.59 7.37
N ALA A 183 -25.30 -40.11 6.16
CA ALA A 183 -24.47 -39.77 5.01
C ALA A 183 -24.49 -38.25 4.74
N MET A 184 -25.67 -37.63 4.72
CA MET A 184 -25.79 -36.18 4.57
C MET A 184 -25.18 -35.40 5.74
N TYR A 185 -25.35 -35.88 6.97
CA TYR A 185 -24.80 -35.24 8.16
C TYR A 185 -23.27 -35.24 8.13
N HIS A 186 -22.65 -36.38 7.80
CA HIS A 186 -21.20 -36.51 7.67
C HIS A 186 -20.66 -35.66 6.51
N GLU A 187 -21.33 -35.65 5.34
CA GLU A 187 -20.96 -34.78 4.21
C GLU A 187 -21.03 -33.29 4.60
N CYS A 188 -22.08 -32.88 5.33
CA CYS A 188 -22.20 -31.51 5.82
C CYS A 188 -21.13 -31.18 6.87
N ASN A 189 -20.85 -32.08 7.81
CA ASN A 189 -19.81 -31.88 8.82
C ASN A 189 -18.41 -31.81 8.19
N GLU A 190 -18.08 -32.69 7.26
CA GLU A 190 -16.82 -32.62 6.49
C GLU A 190 -16.71 -31.28 5.76
N SER A 191 -17.81 -30.81 5.14
CA SER A 191 -17.84 -29.49 4.49
C SER A 191 -17.62 -28.32 5.46
N ILE A 192 -18.19 -28.41 6.68
CA ILE A 192 -18.01 -27.42 7.75
C ILE A 192 -16.56 -27.44 8.25
N GLU A 193 -15.99 -28.61 8.52
CA GLU A 193 -14.62 -28.76 8.99
C GLU A 193 -13.61 -28.30 7.94
N LEU A 194 -13.80 -28.65 6.66
CA LEU A 194 -13.01 -28.11 5.55
C LEU A 194 -13.11 -26.58 5.46
N THR A 195 -14.29 -26.02 5.71
CA THR A 195 -14.49 -24.57 5.73
C THR A 195 -13.81 -23.91 6.91
N LYS A 196 -13.83 -24.54 8.10
CA LYS A 196 -13.10 -24.08 9.29
C LYS A 196 -11.58 -24.12 9.06
N ALA A 197 -11.06 -25.26 8.61
CA ALA A 197 -9.64 -25.44 8.29
C ALA A 197 -9.15 -24.40 7.27
N ARG A 198 -9.93 -24.14 6.22
CA ARG A 198 -9.60 -23.09 5.23
C ARG A 198 -9.57 -21.69 5.85
N LYS A 199 -10.52 -21.37 6.73
CA LYS A 199 -10.56 -20.07 7.42
C LYS A 199 -9.40 -19.92 8.39
N ASP A 200 -9.02 -20.98 9.10
CA ASP A 200 -7.90 -20.95 10.03
C ASP A 200 -6.57 -20.85 9.30
N HIS A 201 -6.39 -21.56 8.20
CA HIS A 201 -5.23 -21.38 7.32
C HIS A 201 -5.16 -19.95 6.73
N GLU A 202 -6.30 -19.37 6.32
CA GLU A 202 -6.35 -17.98 5.87
C GLU A 202 -6.00 -16.98 7.00
N ARG A 203 -6.42 -17.25 8.24
CA ARG A 203 -6.04 -16.46 9.41
C ARG A 203 -4.56 -16.56 9.70
N GLU A 204 -3.99 -17.76 9.65
CA GLU A 204 -2.57 -18.01 9.86
C GLU A 204 -1.72 -17.27 8.82
N MET A 205 -2.06 -17.39 7.52
CA MET A 205 -1.40 -16.64 6.44
C MET A 205 -1.48 -15.12 6.66
N ARG A 206 -2.62 -14.61 7.12
CA ARG A 206 -2.77 -13.18 7.46
C ARG A 206 -1.93 -12.77 8.67
N ASN A 207 -1.79 -13.63 9.67
CA ASN A 207 -0.96 -13.38 10.85
C ASN A 207 0.52 -13.37 10.48
N GLN A 208 0.99 -14.35 9.71
CA GLN A 208 2.36 -14.39 9.17
C GLN A 208 2.68 -13.12 8.37
N GLN A 209 1.77 -12.69 7.48
CA GLN A 209 1.95 -11.43 6.73
C GLN A 209 1.97 -10.19 7.64
N ARG A 210 1.25 -10.19 8.76
CA ARG A 210 1.28 -9.09 9.73
C ARG A 210 2.59 -9.05 10.49
N GLU A 211 3.08 -10.21 10.93
CA GLU A 211 4.36 -10.36 11.61
C GLU A 211 5.52 -9.94 10.70
N GLU A 212 5.55 -10.42 9.45
CA GLU A 212 6.55 -10.03 8.46
C GLU A 212 6.56 -8.51 8.21
N ARG A 213 5.37 -7.90 8.06
CA ARG A 213 5.25 -6.43 7.91
C ARG A 213 5.69 -5.68 9.16
N SER A 214 5.41 -6.23 10.34
CA SER A 214 5.83 -5.63 11.61
C SER A 214 7.34 -5.65 11.74
N LEU A 215 7.97 -6.82 11.51
CA LEU A 215 9.41 -6.98 11.52
C LEU A 215 10.09 -6.06 10.50
N LYS A 216 9.57 -6.00 9.27
CA LYS A 216 10.07 -5.09 8.24
C LYS A 216 9.98 -3.63 8.67
N ARG A 217 8.89 -3.21 9.35
CA ARG A 217 8.77 -1.85 9.88
C ARG A 217 9.78 -1.56 10.98
N THR A 218 10.02 -2.50 11.90
CA THR A 218 11.02 -2.36 12.95
C THR A 218 12.42 -2.20 12.37
N LEU A 219 12.83 -3.08 11.45
CA LEU A 219 14.13 -2.98 10.77
C LEU A 219 14.31 -1.66 10.02
N LEU A 220 13.26 -1.17 9.34
CA LEU A 220 13.31 0.12 8.66
C LEU A 220 13.38 1.30 9.64
N ALA A 221 12.76 1.20 10.82
CA ALA A 221 12.84 2.24 11.85
C ALA A 221 14.22 2.27 12.52
N GLU A 222 14.82 1.11 12.77
CA GLU A 222 16.20 0.99 13.26
C GLU A 222 17.20 1.59 12.27
N ALA A 223 17.05 1.29 10.97
CA ALA A 223 17.86 1.91 9.93
C ALA A 223 17.66 3.43 9.88
N GLN A 224 16.44 3.91 10.10
CA GLN A 224 16.17 5.35 10.18
C GLN A 224 16.87 6.03 11.36
N ALA A 225 16.97 5.35 12.50
CA ALA A 225 17.68 5.85 13.67
C ALA A 225 19.20 5.82 13.48
N GLY A 226 19.71 4.94 12.61
CA GLY A 226 21.14 4.84 12.28
C GLY A 226 21.68 5.92 11.34
N TYR A 227 20.83 6.80 10.80
CA TYR A 227 21.30 7.89 9.96
C TYR A 227 22.01 8.97 10.77
N VAL A 228 23.17 9.40 10.28
CA VAL A 228 23.88 10.57 10.76
C VAL A 228 23.03 11.82 10.49
N ALA A 229 22.68 12.52 11.57
CA ALA A 229 22.06 13.83 11.52
C ALA A 229 23.15 14.89 11.71
N ILE A 230 23.19 15.86 10.81
CA ILE A 230 24.09 17.01 10.87
C ILE A 230 23.22 18.23 11.10
N ASN A 231 23.38 18.88 12.24
CA ASN A 231 22.66 20.10 12.58
C ASN A 231 23.51 21.35 12.36
N ASN A 232 24.83 21.20 12.49
CA ASN A 232 25.82 22.26 12.29
C ASN A 232 26.96 21.79 11.39
N ARG A 233 27.75 22.74 10.88
CA ARG A 233 28.93 22.47 10.05
C ARG A 233 29.95 21.57 10.77
N GLU A 234 30.10 21.74 12.08
CA GLU A 234 31.07 21.01 12.90
C GLU A 234 30.63 19.59 13.25
N ASP A 235 29.37 19.22 12.97
CA ASP A 235 28.85 17.88 13.26
C ASP A 235 29.33 16.82 12.25
N TRP A 236 30.06 17.22 11.21
CA TRP A 236 30.66 16.28 10.27
C TRP A 236 31.69 15.37 10.97
N PRO A 237 31.59 14.03 10.86
CA PRO A 237 32.53 13.15 11.55
C PRO A 237 33.97 13.36 11.04
N ARG A 238 34.94 13.47 11.96
CA ARG A 238 36.32 13.89 11.64
C ARG A 238 37.13 12.84 10.88
N ASP A 239 36.85 11.56 11.09
CA ASP A 239 37.68 10.47 10.60
C ASP A 239 37.14 9.85 9.30
N ILE A 240 36.38 10.62 8.50
CA ILE A 240 35.80 10.13 7.24
C ILE A 240 36.84 10.16 6.13
N GLU A 241 37.11 8.98 5.57
CA GLU A 241 38.06 8.81 4.46
C GLU A 241 37.37 8.65 3.12
N HIS A 242 36.09 8.26 3.14
CA HIS A 242 35.34 7.91 1.95
C HIS A 242 33.87 8.36 2.03
N VAL A 243 33.39 8.98 0.95
CA VAL A 243 31.97 9.35 0.80
C VAL A 243 31.46 8.79 -0.52
N TYR A 244 30.43 7.95 -0.45
CA TYR A 244 29.69 7.47 -1.61
C TYR A 244 28.35 8.20 -1.72
N LEU A 245 28.06 8.74 -2.89
CA LEU A 245 26.77 9.34 -3.22
C LEU A 245 25.98 8.43 -4.16
N ASP A 246 24.79 8.03 -3.73
CA ASP A 246 23.81 7.37 -4.59
C ASP A 246 23.17 8.41 -5.52
N GLY A 247 23.78 8.58 -6.69
CA GLY A 247 23.49 9.65 -7.62
C GLY A 247 22.03 9.69 -8.07
N ASN A 248 21.38 8.52 -8.24
CA ASN A 248 19.95 8.48 -8.62
C ASN A 248 19.07 9.01 -7.51
N ASN A 249 19.32 8.64 -6.25
CA ASN A 249 18.58 9.19 -5.12
C ASN A 249 18.81 10.70 -4.97
N MET A 250 20.02 11.20 -5.26
CA MET A 250 20.32 12.64 -5.23
C MET A 250 19.46 13.45 -6.22
N MET A 251 19.14 12.91 -7.39
CA MET A 251 18.37 13.62 -8.44
C MET A 251 16.98 14.07 -8.00
N PHE A 252 16.35 13.35 -7.06
CA PHE A 252 14.96 13.57 -6.69
C PHE A 252 14.78 14.40 -5.41
N VAL A 253 15.85 14.86 -4.78
CA VAL A 253 15.78 15.52 -3.46
C VAL A 253 15.48 17.01 -3.61
N VAL A 254 16.13 17.66 -4.58
CA VAL A 254 15.97 19.10 -4.86
C VAL A 254 15.05 19.30 -6.06
N ASN A 255 14.15 20.29 -6.01
CA ASN A 255 13.13 20.49 -7.04
C ASN A 255 13.74 20.85 -8.40
N SER A 256 14.77 21.71 -8.44
CA SER A 256 15.57 22.02 -9.63
C SER A 256 16.14 20.77 -10.29
N LEU A 257 16.88 19.96 -9.54
CA LEU A 257 17.46 18.70 -10.02
C LEU A 257 16.37 17.74 -10.52
N ARG A 258 15.28 17.61 -9.78
CA ARG A 258 14.14 16.78 -10.17
C ARG A 258 13.53 17.25 -11.50
N ARG A 259 13.34 18.56 -11.68
CA ARG A 259 12.81 19.13 -12.93
C ARG A 259 13.73 18.84 -14.10
N LEU A 260 15.05 19.02 -13.93
CA LEU A 260 16.04 18.69 -14.97
C LEU A 260 16.00 17.21 -15.35
N CYS A 261 15.93 16.32 -14.36
CA CYS A 261 15.83 14.88 -14.58
C CYS A 261 14.56 14.51 -15.36
N LEU A 262 13.38 15.01 -14.93
CA LEU A 262 12.09 14.74 -15.58
C LEU A 262 11.99 15.30 -17.00
N ASN A 263 12.67 16.41 -17.28
CA ASN A 263 12.77 17.00 -18.62
C ASN A 263 13.76 16.27 -19.55
N ARG A 264 14.17 15.04 -19.19
CA ARG A 264 15.16 14.22 -19.92
C ARG A 264 16.52 14.90 -20.05
N ALA A 265 16.82 15.89 -19.22
CA ALA A 265 18.13 16.51 -19.09
C ALA A 265 18.97 15.81 -18.00
N GLY A 266 18.93 14.47 -17.96
CA GLY A 266 19.67 13.65 -16.98
C GLY A 266 21.15 14.02 -16.93
N LYS A 267 21.76 14.26 -18.10
CA LYS A 267 23.15 14.73 -18.25
C LYS A 267 23.47 16.01 -17.49
N LYS A 268 22.58 17.01 -17.58
CA LYS A 268 22.74 18.27 -16.83
C LYS A 268 22.57 18.04 -15.33
N THR A 269 21.68 17.12 -14.95
CA THR A 269 21.40 16.77 -13.55
C THR A 269 22.61 16.07 -12.91
N GLU A 270 23.17 15.06 -13.58
CA GLU A 270 24.39 14.34 -13.14
C GLU A 270 25.55 15.32 -12.95
N ARG A 271 25.78 16.19 -13.94
CA ARG A 271 26.81 17.22 -13.89
C ARG A 271 26.60 18.19 -12.73
N ALA A 272 25.36 18.65 -12.49
CA ALA A 272 25.05 19.55 -11.39
C ALA A 272 25.40 18.94 -10.02
N ILE A 273 25.02 17.68 -9.81
CA ILE A 273 25.30 16.96 -8.57
C ILE A 273 26.82 16.83 -8.38
N ALA A 274 27.54 16.50 -9.44
CA ALA A 274 28.99 16.37 -9.41
C ALA A 274 29.72 17.71 -9.18
N GLU A 275 29.27 18.81 -9.78
CA GLU A 275 29.82 20.15 -9.53
C GLU A 275 29.59 20.59 -8.07
N ILE A 276 28.39 20.35 -7.52
CA ILE A 276 28.10 20.61 -6.10
C ILE A 276 28.99 19.75 -5.19
N ALA A 277 29.12 18.45 -5.48
CA ALA A 277 29.97 17.56 -4.69
C ALA A 277 31.44 17.96 -4.76
N SER A 278 31.91 18.45 -5.91
CA SER A 278 33.30 18.89 -6.11
C SER A 278 33.59 20.16 -5.33
N ALA A 279 32.76 21.18 -5.47
CA ALA A 279 32.87 22.42 -4.70
C ALA A 279 32.80 22.15 -3.18
N TRP A 280 31.89 21.26 -2.76
CA TRP A 280 31.78 20.83 -1.37
C TRP A 280 33.06 20.14 -0.89
N ASN A 281 33.64 19.25 -1.70
CA ASN A 281 34.85 18.54 -1.31
C ASN A 281 36.10 19.43 -1.30
N GLU A 282 36.15 20.49 -2.12
CA GLU A 282 37.22 21.49 -2.04
C GLU A 282 37.29 22.18 -0.67
N GLN A 283 36.16 22.29 0.03
CA GLN A 283 36.10 22.86 1.39
C GLN A 283 36.28 21.82 2.50
N MET A 284 35.86 20.57 2.26
CA MET A 284 35.89 19.49 3.26
C MET A 284 37.16 18.64 3.23
N HIS A 285 37.88 18.64 2.10
CA HIS A 285 39.11 17.88 1.88
C HIS A 285 38.97 16.37 2.19
N ILE A 286 37.84 15.75 1.83
CA ILE A 286 37.67 14.31 2.00
C ILE A 286 38.52 13.58 0.95
N PRO A 287 39.36 12.61 1.35
CA PRO A 287 40.31 11.97 0.44
C PRO A 287 39.66 11.29 -0.76
N ASN A 288 38.48 10.70 -0.59
CA ASN A 288 37.77 10.00 -1.65
C ASN A 288 36.28 10.34 -1.62
N VAL A 289 35.81 11.01 -2.66
CA VAL A 289 34.39 11.25 -2.89
C VAL A 289 34.00 10.66 -4.23
N GLU A 290 33.03 9.77 -4.21
CA GLU A 290 32.61 9.00 -5.37
C GLU A 290 31.09 9.08 -5.54
N ILE A 291 30.63 9.43 -6.74
CA ILE A 291 29.20 9.43 -7.11
C ILE A 291 28.95 8.21 -7.98
N ILE A 292 27.92 7.43 -7.66
CA ILE A 292 27.55 6.24 -8.43
C ILE A 292 26.15 6.46 -9.01
N PHE A 293 26.01 6.30 -10.33
CA PHE A 293 24.74 6.32 -11.04
C PHE A 293 24.40 4.92 -11.56
N ASP A 294 23.11 4.65 -11.84
CA ASP A 294 22.72 3.35 -12.42
C ASP A 294 23.37 3.16 -13.79
N ALA A 295 23.24 4.20 -14.61
CA ALA A 295 23.91 4.30 -15.90
C ALA A 295 24.36 5.73 -16.13
N THR A 296 25.66 5.94 -16.29
CA THR A 296 26.22 7.18 -16.84
C THR A 296 27.24 6.85 -17.91
N ARG A 297 27.39 7.73 -18.91
CA ARG A 297 28.32 7.53 -20.04
C ARG A 297 29.22 8.72 -20.29
N GLN A 298 29.22 9.71 -19.40
CA GLN A 298 29.60 11.06 -19.80
C GLN A 298 30.71 11.67 -18.97
N LEU A 299 30.88 11.23 -17.73
CA LEU A 299 31.78 11.86 -16.79
C LEU A 299 32.44 10.76 -15.96
N ASP A 300 33.77 10.70 -16.01
CA ASP A 300 34.55 9.82 -15.14
C ASP A 300 34.99 10.58 -13.87
N GLN A 301 35.14 11.91 -13.96
CA GLN A 301 35.61 12.75 -12.87
C GLN A 301 35.21 14.22 -13.08
N ILE A 302 34.88 14.94 -11.99
CA ILE A 302 34.74 16.41 -11.95
C ILE A 302 35.50 16.94 -10.74
N GLY A 303 36.58 17.70 -10.98
CA GLY A 303 37.50 18.16 -9.94
C GLY A 303 38.06 16.99 -9.12
N SER A 304 37.83 17.00 -7.81
CA SER A 304 38.28 15.93 -6.89
C SER A 304 37.33 14.72 -6.80
N VAL A 305 36.16 14.77 -7.44
CA VAL A 305 35.09 13.77 -7.29
C VAL A 305 35.13 12.80 -8.46
N LYS A 306 35.21 11.50 -8.15
CA LYS A 306 35.12 10.42 -9.15
C LYS A 306 33.65 10.07 -9.40
N ILE A 307 33.33 9.72 -10.63
CA ILE A 307 31.97 9.38 -11.05
C ILE A 307 32.00 7.99 -11.66
N TRP A 308 31.11 7.13 -11.20
CA TRP A 308 31.01 5.75 -11.64
C TRP A 308 29.62 5.44 -12.20
N SER A 309 29.60 4.53 -13.17
CA SER A 309 28.40 3.88 -13.67
C SER A 309 28.33 2.47 -13.10
N ALA A 310 27.20 2.10 -12.51
CA ALA A 310 26.94 0.73 -12.07
C ALA A 310 26.84 -0.22 -13.28
N GLU A 311 26.13 0.20 -14.34
CA GLU A 311 26.14 -0.51 -15.61
C GLU A 311 27.50 -0.37 -16.32
N PRO A 312 28.01 -1.44 -16.97
CA PRO A 312 27.33 -2.71 -17.23
C PRO A 312 27.61 -3.83 -16.20
N THR A 313 28.45 -3.59 -15.20
CA THR A 313 28.90 -4.64 -14.26
C THR A 313 27.82 -5.01 -13.25
N HIS A 314 27.00 -4.05 -12.88
CA HIS A 314 25.89 -4.19 -11.94
C HIS A 314 24.61 -3.71 -12.59
N ARG A 315 23.47 -4.22 -12.10
CA ARG A 315 22.16 -3.80 -12.59
C ARG A 315 21.74 -2.45 -12.02
N THR A 316 22.12 -2.17 -10.77
CA THR A 316 21.73 -0.97 -10.04
C THR A 316 22.89 -0.45 -9.20
N THR A 317 22.81 0.83 -8.84
CA THR A 317 23.71 1.50 -7.88
C THR A 317 23.69 0.79 -6.54
N ASP A 318 22.52 0.31 -6.11
CA ASP A 318 22.34 -0.46 -4.87
C ASP A 318 23.22 -1.71 -4.86
N ASP A 319 23.21 -2.49 -5.96
CA ASP A 319 24.00 -3.71 -6.08
C ASP A 319 25.50 -3.41 -5.97
N MET A 320 25.97 -2.35 -6.65
CA MET A 320 27.37 -1.93 -6.63
C MET A 320 27.81 -1.46 -5.24
N LEU A 321 26.99 -0.64 -4.56
CA LEU A 321 27.29 -0.16 -3.21
C LEU A 321 27.35 -1.31 -2.20
N VAL A 322 26.44 -2.28 -2.29
CA VAL A 322 26.44 -3.47 -1.43
C VAL A 322 27.66 -4.36 -1.71
N GLU A 323 28.04 -4.55 -2.97
CA GLU A 323 29.26 -5.30 -3.29
C GLU A 323 30.49 -4.63 -2.71
N ILE A 324 30.65 -3.30 -2.91
CA ILE A 324 31.76 -2.53 -2.35
C ILE A 324 31.82 -2.69 -0.84
N ALA A 325 30.70 -2.52 -0.13
CA ALA A 325 30.66 -2.61 1.33
C ALA A 325 31.00 -4.01 1.85
N ARG A 326 30.65 -5.07 1.11
CA ARG A 326 30.87 -6.47 1.51
C ARG A 326 32.28 -6.99 1.29
N LYS A 327 33.09 -6.30 0.48
CA LYS A 327 34.49 -6.70 0.23
C LYS A 327 35.24 -6.82 1.57
N PRO A 328 35.89 -7.98 1.87
CA PRO A 328 36.56 -8.21 3.14
C PRO A 328 37.56 -7.11 3.52
N GLU A 329 38.29 -6.58 2.54
CA GLU A 329 39.24 -5.48 2.68
C GLU A 329 38.60 -4.16 3.12
N ASN A 330 37.29 -3.97 2.91
CA ASN A 330 36.58 -2.75 3.26
C ASN A 330 35.96 -2.77 4.65
N ARG A 331 36.00 -3.88 5.41
CA ARG A 331 35.34 -3.96 6.73
C ARG A 331 35.76 -2.87 7.73
N GLU A 332 37.06 -2.59 7.83
CA GLU A 332 37.55 -1.50 8.69
C GLU A 332 37.37 -0.12 8.03
N LYS A 333 37.43 -0.07 6.70
CA LYS A 333 37.17 1.17 5.94
C LYS A 333 35.72 1.63 6.11
N ASN A 334 34.76 0.71 6.16
CA ASN A 334 33.32 1.02 6.25
C ASN A 334 32.98 1.89 7.46
N LYS A 335 33.68 1.72 8.59
CA LYS A 335 33.51 2.56 9.79
C LYS A 335 33.85 4.04 9.55
N ARG A 336 34.66 4.31 8.53
CA ARG A 336 35.12 5.63 8.07
C ARG A 336 34.52 6.01 6.70
N THR A 337 33.47 5.30 6.28
CA THR A 337 32.75 5.53 5.02
C THR A 337 31.35 6.02 5.31
N ILE A 338 30.99 7.17 4.73
CA ILE A 338 29.60 7.64 4.69
C ILE A 338 28.99 7.29 3.34
N ILE A 339 27.81 6.68 3.35
CA ILE A 339 27.00 6.45 2.15
C ILE A 339 25.73 7.31 2.24
N ILE A 340 25.52 8.13 1.21
CA ILE A 340 24.41 9.05 1.11
C ILE A 340 23.33 8.42 0.23
N THR A 341 22.23 7.96 0.85
CA THR A 341 21.09 7.33 0.14
C THR A 341 19.78 7.52 0.91
N SER A 342 18.67 7.64 0.18
CA SER A 342 17.32 7.63 0.76
C SER A 342 16.63 6.27 0.71
N ASP A 343 17.23 5.29 0.01
CA ASP A 343 16.67 3.94 -0.03
C ASP A 343 16.88 3.25 1.32
N ARG A 344 15.76 2.87 1.93
CA ARG A 344 15.77 2.27 3.27
C ARG A 344 16.16 0.80 3.25
N ALA A 345 15.88 0.07 2.19
CA ALA A 345 16.29 -1.32 2.05
C ALA A 345 17.81 -1.40 1.86
N LEU A 346 18.36 -0.55 1.00
CA LEU A 346 19.81 -0.40 0.84
C LEU A 346 20.49 0.01 2.15
N ALA A 347 19.95 1.01 2.84
CA ALA A 347 20.44 1.46 4.15
C ALA A 347 20.59 0.30 5.16
N VAL A 348 19.57 -0.55 5.30
CA VAL A 348 19.63 -1.72 6.20
C VAL A 348 20.80 -2.65 5.84
N LEU A 349 21.06 -2.86 4.55
CA LEU A 349 22.16 -3.71 4.10
C LEU A 349 23.52 -3.08 4.41
N LEU A 350 23.70 -1.81 4.08
CA LEU A 350 24.97 -1.09 4.29
C LEU A 350 25.30 -0.88 5.77
N GLN A 351 24.29 -0.65 6.61
CA GLN A 351 24.49 -0.53 8.05
C GLN A 351 24.99 -1.83 8.68
N ARG A 352 24.56 -3.00 8.17
CA ARG A 352 25.06 -4.32 8.61
C ARG A 352 26.53 -4.52 8.28
N GLU A 353 27.01 -3.89 7.20
CA GLU A 353 28.43 -3.91 6.82
C GLU A 353 29.26 -2.84 7.56
N GLY A 354 28.64 -2.08 8.48
CA GLY A 354 29.31 -1.08 9.32
C GLY A 354 29.47 0.31 8.70
N CYS A 355 28.81 0.59 7.58
CA CYS A 355 28.83 1.92 6.95
C CYS A 355 28.02 2.94 7.76
N LEU A 356 28.49 4.19 7.75
CA LEU A 356 27.70 5.32 8.24
C LEU A 356 26.74 5.77 7.14
N LEU A 357 25.51 6.14 7.51
CA LEU A 357 24.47 6.48 6.54
C LEU A 357 24.04 7.93 6.69
N MET A 358 23.83 8.61 5.57
CA MET A 358 23.31 9.97 5.56
C MET A 358 22.17 10.10 4.56
N LYS A 359 21.13 10.87 4.93
CA LYS A 359 20.06 11.16 3.98
C LYS A 359 20.55 12.21 2.98
N PRO A 360 20.18 12.11 1.70
CA PRO A 360 20.49 13.13 0.69
C PRO A 360 20.11 14.55 1.11
N TYR A 361 18.95 14.72 1.77
CA TYR A 361 18.53 16.02 2.30
C TYR A 361 19.54 16.60 3.29
N ASN A 362 20.04 15.77 4.23
CA ASN A 362 21.02 16.21 5.23
C ASN A 362 22.35 16.56 4.58
N TRP A 363 22.76 15.81 3.56
CA TRP A 363 23.96 16.15 2.80
C TRP A 363 23.80 17.48 2.06
N PHE A 364 22.69 17.72 1.36
CA PHE A 364 22.43 19.02 0.72
C PHE A 364 22.35 20.18 1.72
N ALA A 365 21.74 19.96 2.88
CA ALA A 365 21.75 20.94 3.98
C ALA A 365 23.18 21.27 4.42
N HIS A 366 24.03 20.25 4.58
CA HIS A 366 25.44 20.44 4.90
C HIS A 366 26.20 21.16 3.75
N CYS A 367 25.91 20.85 2.48
CA CYS A 367 26.46 21.60 1.35
C CYS A 367 26.08 23.07 1.42
N VAL A 368 24.84 23.42 1.78
CA VAL A 368 24.44 24.82 2.00
C VAL A 368 25.25 25.45 3.14
N MET A 369 25.39 24.77 4.28
CA MET A 369 26.18 25.27 5.42
C MET A 369 27.65 25.53 5.08
N VAL A 370 28.22 24.76 4.16
CA VAL A 370 29.64 24.85 3.78
C VAL A 370 29.84 25.87 2.65
N LEU A 371 29.00 25.84 1.62
CA LEU A 371 29.20 26.59 0.38
C LEU A 371 28.47 27.92 0.32
N ALA A 372 27.30 28.03 0.95
CA ALA A 372 26.45 29.22 0.88
C ALA A 372 25.62 29.40 2.17
N PRO A 373 26.27 29.73 3.32
CA PRO A 373 25.58 29.86 4.61
C PRO A 373 24.46 30.92 4.61
N ASP A 374 24.53 31.89 3.70
CA ASP A 374 23.50 32.91 3.50
C ASP A 374 22.15 32.35 2.99
N LEU A 375 22.14 31.12 2.48
CA LEU A 375 20.92 30.42 2.04
C LEU A 375 20.18 29.69 3.17
N ILE A 376 20.65 29.82 4.41
CA ILE A 376 19.98 29.27 5.61
C ILE A 376 18.96 30.29 6.11
N ARG A 377 17.69 29.89 6.17
CA ARG A 377 16.60 30.71 6.70
C ARG A 377 16.08 30.13 8.00
N TYR A 378 16.00 30.96 9.03
CA TYR A 378 15.43 30.62 10.32
C TYR A 378 13.99 31.12 10.36
N GLU A 379 13.03 30.20 10.39
CA GLU A 379 11.63 30.52 10.58
C GLU A 379 11.24 30.30 12.03
N GLU A 380 10.86 31.38 12.71
CA GLU A 380 10.20 31.29 14.00
C GLU A 380 8.80 30.73 13.79
N LEU A 381 8.56 29.51 14.28
CA LEU A 381 7.21 28.98 14.38
C LEU A 381 6.52 29.70 15.53
N THR A 382 5.85 30.82 15.22
CA THR A 382 4.91 31.46 16.13
C THR A 382 3.70 30.54 16.28
N GLY A 383 3.82 29.60 17.23
CA GLY A 383 2.72 28.75 17.66
C GLY A 383 1.56 29.61 18.16
N MET A 384 0.34 29.24 17.78
CA MET A 384 -0.89 29.86 18.26
C MET A 384 -0.82 30.12 19.76
N LYS A 385 -1.25 31.31 20.19
CA LYS A 385 -1.31 31.77 21.58
C LYS A 385 -1.91 30.70 22.51
N THR A 386 -1.06 29.83 23.04
CA THR A 386 -1.35 29.07 24.25
C THR A 386 -0.66 29.81 25.38
N GLU A 387 -1.39 30.13 26.44
CA GLU A 387 -0.96 30.94 27.60
C GLU A 387 0.22 30.36 28.39
N ILE A 388 0.81 29.28 27.90
CA ILE A 388 1.94 28.59 28.48
C ILE A 388 3.13 28.86 27.57
N SER A 389 4.12 29.59 28.09
CA SER A 389 5.39 29.92 27.44
C SER A 389 6.16 28.65 27.07
N THR A 390 5.82 28.00 25.96
CA THR A 390 6.61 26.90 25.40
C THR A 390 7.79 27.47 24.62
N PRO A 391 8.98 26.84 24.70
CA PRO A 391 10.17 27.29 23.98
C PRO A 391 9.88 27.38 22.48
N THR A 392 10.19 28.54 21.89
CA THR A 392 10.03 28.81 20.47
C THR A 392 10.88 27.81 19.68
N THR A 393 10.23 26.91 18.94
CA THR A 393 10.94 25.96 18.08
C THR A 393 11.31 26.69 16.79
N VAL A 394 12.60 26.94 16.57
CA VAL A 394 13.11 27.54 15.33
C VAL A 394 13.21 26.45 14.27
N LYS A 395 12.51 26.63 13.15
CA LYS A 395 12.61 25.72 12.00
C LYS A 395 13.66 26.25 11.03
N ILE A 396 14.70 25.47 10.79
CA ILE A 396 15.73 25.81 9.80
C ILE A 396 15.23 25.34 8.41
N ARG A 397 15.31 26.24 7.42
CA ARG A 397 15.09 25.92 6.00
C ARG A 397 16.33 26.25 5.20
N TYR A 398 16.57 25.47 4.16
CA TYR A 398 17.71 25.62 3.25
C TYR A 398 17.18 25.85 1.83
N ASP A 399 17.73 26.85 1.14
CA ASP A 399 17.39 27.14 -0.25
C ASP A 399 18.26 26.31 -1.22
N PHE A 400 17.88 25.05 -1.42
CA PHE A 400 18.63 24.13 -2.27
C PHE A 400 18.57 24.48 -3.76
N ASP A 401 17.49 25.10 -4.22
CA ASP A 401 17.36 25.48 -5.62
C ASP A 401 18.36 26.59 -5.96
N GLU A 402 18.50 27.58 -5.08
CA GLU A 402 19.50 28.64 -5.21
C GLU A 402 20.94 28.09 -5.11
N LEU A 403 21.20 27.10 -4.25
CA LEU A 403 22.50 26.40 -4.22
C LEU A 403 22.83 25.77 -5.58
N VAL A 404 21.87 25.05 -6.18
CA VAL A 404 22.04 24.41 -7.49
C VAL A 404 22.32 25.46 -8.57
N HIS A 405 21.59 26.57 -8.56
CA HIS A 405 21.82 27.68 -9.50
C HIS A 405 23.23 28.27 -9.37
N ARG A 406 23.65 28.61 -8.14
CA ARG A 406 24.94 29.28 -7.88
C ARG A 406 26.14 28.40 -8.23
N VAL A 407 26.07 27.11 -7.90
CA VAL A 407 27.24 26.21 -7.99
C VAL A 407 27.32 25.52 -9.35
N ALA A 408 26.19 25.05 -9.90
CA ALA A 408 26.19 24.31 -11.16
C ALA A 408 26.01 25.21 -12.40
N ASN A 409 25.84 26.53 -12.21
CA ASN A 409 25.60 27.50 -13.27
C ASN A 409 24.52 27.05 -14.27
N ILE A 410 23.42 26.49 -13.74
CA ILE A 410 22.29 26.02 -14.54
C ILE A 410 21.24 27.11 -14.57
N ASP A 411 21.03 27.70 -15.74
CA ASP A 411 19.80 28.44 -16.04
C ASP A 411 18.64 27.42 -16.10
N ILE A 412 17.74 27.49 -15.12
CA ILE A 412 16.55 26.60 -15.00
C ILE A 412 15.38 27.15 -15.80
#